data_AF-A0A699YWN7-F1
#
_entry.id   AF-A0A699YWN7-F1
#
_cell.length_a   1.000
_cell.length_b   1.000
_cell.length_c   1.000
_cell.angle_alpha   90.00
_cell.angle_beta   90.00
_cell.angle_gamma   90.00
#
_symmetry.space_group_name_H-M   'P 1'
#
loop_
_entity.id
_entity.type
_entity.pdbx_description
1 polymer ?
#
loop_
_entity_poly.entity_id
_entity_poly.type
_entity_poly.pdbx_seq_one_letter_code
_entity_poly.pdbx_strand_id
1 'polypeptide(L)'
;MVVISAAEAAQLAAQGAFLFTREALGHTYGVQVNAVKKVQATGKVCVVELDHVEDAKKLRASGFDATFLFIGMSSMDALLRRIQSEVASNPPLGYTEDEATAQFFQVAKAEVLASMEQGLFDSWIELDDDQASSFGRLSESLHLHYPSVVVAHFVHGYGRGLWDPSVRSYGCHALKVMVLGPAAVGKTSHCELLASRFGLPHINVGDLLFSEIANKTSLGLEAK
;
A
#
# COMPACT_ATOMS: atom_id res chain seq x y z
N MET A 1 -21.81 -7.73 -6.85
CA MET A 1 -21.80 -8.16 -8.26
C MET A 1 -23.17 -7.85 -8.85
N VAL A 2 -23.23 -7.15 -9.98
CA VAL A 2 -24.49 -6.82 -10.69
C VAL A 2 -24.46 -7.56 -12.02
N VAL A 3 -25.52 -8.32 -12.30
CA VAL A 3 -25.69 -9.03 -13.57
C VAL A 3 -26.68 -8.25 -14.41
N ILE A 4 -26.30 -7.94 -15.65
CA ILE A 4 -27.10 -7.19 -16.62
C ILE A 4 -27.23 -7.97 -17.92
N SER A 5 -28.17 -7.56 -18.78
CA SER A 5 -28.31 -8.18 -20.10
C SER A 5 -27.16 -7.81 -21.03
N ALA A 6 -26.88 -8.65 -22.03
CA ALA A 6 -25.86 -8.36 -23.05
C ALA A 6 -26.15 -7.06 -23.83
N ALA A 7 -27.42 -6.79 -24.11
CA ALA A 7 -27.84 -5.54 -24.78
C ALA A 7 -27.54 -4.31 -23.91
N GLU A 8 -27.82 -4.38 -22.61
CA GLU A 8 -27.52 -3.32 -21.65
C GLU A 8 -26.00 -3.13 -21.51
N ALA A 9 -25.23 -4.22 -21.44
CA ALA A 9 -23.77 -4.16 -21.39
C ALA A 9 -23.18 -3.47 -22.64
N ALA A 10 -23.69 -3.81 -23.83
CA ALA A 10 -23.26 -3.18 -25.08
C ALA A 10 -23.61 -1.68 -25.12
N GLN A 11 -24.79 -1.30 -24.64
CA GLN A 11 -25.20 0.10 -24.55
C GLN A 11 -24.31 0.90 -23.59
N LEU A 12 -24.01 0.34 -22.41
CA LEU A 12 -23.13 0.95 -21.42
C LEU A 12 -21.68 1.07 -21.95
N ALA A 13 -21.19 0.06 -22.67
CA ALA A 13 -19.88 0.09 -23.32
C ALA A 13 -19.79 1.19 -24.37
N ALA A 14 -20.81 1.35 -25.23
CA ALA A 14 -20.87 2.41 -26.22
C ALA A 14 -20.87 3.83 -25.60
N GLN A 15 -21.29 3.95 -24.34
CA GLN A 15 -21.29 5.20 -23.58
C GLN A 15 -19.99 5.43 -22.80
N GLY A 16 -19.00 4.53 -22.91
CA GLY A 16 -17.76 4.61 -22.13
C GLY A 16 -17.98 4.38 -20.62
N ALA A 17 -19.00 3.63 -20.23
CA ALA A 17 -19.35 3.42 -18.84
C ALA A 17 -18.43 2.41 -18.11
N PHE A 18 -17.55 1.72 -18.83
CA PHE A 18 -16.60 0.74 -18.28
C PHE A 18 -15.16 1.26 -18.35
N LEU A 19 -14.37 0.97 -17.30
CA LEU A 19 -12.92 1.15 -17.31
C LEU A 19 -12.26 0.15 -18.25
N PHE A 20 -12.70 -1.10 -18.17
CA PHE A 20 -12.30 -2.19 -19.05
C PHE A 20 -13.39 -3.27 -19.05
N THR A 21 -13.40 -4.06 -20.11
CA THR A 21 -14.30 -5.20 -20.30
C THR A 21 -13.51 -6.40 -20.80
N ARG A 22 -13.96 -7.60 -20.45
CA ARG A 22 -13.34 -8.88 -20.82
C ARG A 22 -14.40 -9.88 -21.16
N GLU A 23 -14.11 -10.78 -22.10
CA GLU A 23 -14.98 -11.90 -22.43
C GLU A 23 -14.41 -13.18 -21.83
N ALA A 24 -15.23 -13.92 -21.09
CA ALA A 24 -14.89 -15.23 -20.57
C ALA A 24 -16.14 -16.11 -20.54
N LEU A 25 -16.00 -17.37 -20.98
CA LEU A 25 -17.09 -18.36 -20.97
C LEU A 25 -18.38 -17.86 -21.66
N GLY A 26 -18.26 -17.06 -22.73
CA GLY A 26 -19.40 -16.50 -23.46
C GLY A 26 -20.11 -15.33 -22.76
N HIS A 27 -19.53 -14.79 -21.68
CA HIS A 27 -20.05 -13.64 -20.95
C HIS A 27 -19.05 -12.47 -20.95
N THR A 28 -19.57 -11.25 -20.94
CA THR A 28 -18.77 -10.03 -20.77
C THR A 28 -18.74 -9.61 -19.30
N TYR A 29 -17.54 -9.45 -18.77
CA TYR A 29 -17.25 -8.92 -17.44
C TYR A 29 -16.64 -7.54 -17.60
N GLY A 30 -16.85 -6.65 -16.65
CA GLY A 30 -16.24 -5.32 -16.71
C GLY A 30 -16.43 -4.52 -15.44
N VAL A 31 -15.54 -3.56 -15.23
CA VAL A 31 -15.59 -2.64 -14.10
C VAL A 31 -16.20 -1.32 -14.56
N GLN A 32 -17.36 -0.96 -14.00
CA GLN A 32 -18.00 0.31 -14.35
C GLN A 32 -17.25 1.49 -13.73
N VAL A 33 -17.10 2.57 -14.50
CA VAL A 33 -16.56 3.86 -14.04
C VAL A 33 -17.36 4.39 -12.83
N ASN A 34 -18.68 4.24 -12.88
CA ASN A 34 -19.56 4.69 -11.79
C ASN A 34 -19.35 3.89 -10.49
N ALA A 35 -18.91 2.63 -10.57
CA ALA A 35 -18.61 1.84 -9.37
C ALA A 35 -17.39 2.43 -8.63
N VAL A 36 -16.34 2.80 -9.37
CA VAL A 36 -15.15 3.46 -8.80
C VAL A 36 -15.51 4.83 -8.24
N LYS A 37 -16.29 5.64 -8.99
CA LYS A 37 -16.77 6.95 -8.52
C LYS A 37 -17.58 6.86 -7.24
N LYS A 38 -18.41 5.82 -7.07
CA LYS A 38 -19.17 5.60 -5.82
C LYS A 38 -18.26 5.31 -4.64
N VAL A 39 -17.20 4.52 -4.81
CA VAL A 39 -16.21 4.28 -3.74
C VAL A 39 -15.47 5.57 -3.40
N GLN A 40 -15.01 6.31 -4.41
CA GLN A 40 -14.33 7.60 -4.21
C GLN A 40 -15.22 8.62 -3.49
N ALA A 41 -16.52 8.65 -3.79
CA ALA A 41 -17.49 9.51 -3.10
C ALA A 41 -17.62 9.22 -1.60
N THR A 42 -17.17 8.06 -1.12
CA THR A 42 -17.08 7.72 0.31
C THR A 42 -15.76 8.17 0.97
N GLY A 43 -14.87 8.84 0.22
CA GLY A 43 -13.56 9.27 0.69
C GLY A 43 -12.52 8.14 0.76
N LYS A 44 -12.85 6.95 0.23
CA LYS A 44 -11.94 5.79 0.19
C LYS A 44 -11.20 5.73 -1.14
N VAL A 45 -9.94 5.30 -1.08
CA VAL A 45 -9.17 4.92 -2.27
C VAL A 45 -9.68 3.56 -2.76
N CYS A 46 -10.00 3.48 -4.05
CA CYS A 46 -10.43 2.23 -4.68
C CYS A 46 -9.20 1.50 -5.24
N VAL A 47 -8.99 0.26 -4.80
CA VAL A 47 -8.03 -0.64 -5.44
C VAL A 47 -8.77 -1.37 -6.56
N VAL A 48 -8.21 -1.33 -7.77
CA VAL A 48 -8.78 -1.98 -8.95
C VAL A 48 -7.69 -2.85 -9.57
N GLU A 49 -7.95 -4.14 -9.66
CA GLU A 49 -7.07 -5.10 -10.32
C GLU A 49 -7.28 -5.02 -11.83
N LEU A 50 -6.18 -5.04 -12.59
CA LEU A 50 -6.15 -5.13 -14.04
C LEU A 50 -5.37 -6.39 -14.40
N ASP A 51 -5.88 -7.23 -15.31
CA ASP A 51 -5.15 -8.46 -15.64
C ASP A 51 -4.13 -8.28 -16.79
N HIS A 52 -4.15 -7.16 -17.52
CA HIS A 52 -3.24 -6.89 -18.65
C HIS A 52 -2.67 -5.47 -18.62
N VAL A 53 -1.39 -5.34 -18.96
CA VAL A 53 -0.69 -4.05 -19.15
C VAL A 53 -1.38 -3.19 -20.21
N GLU A 54 -1.99 -3.79 -21.23
CA GLU A 54 -2.74 -3.07 -22.27
C GLU A 54 -3.94 -2.28 -21.71
N ASP A 55 -4.58 -2.76 -20.64
CA ASP A 55 -5.68 -2.03 -20.00
C ASP A 55 -5.15 -0.77 -19.29
N ALA A 56 -3.98 -0.87 -18.64
CA ALA A 56 -3.29 0.27 -18.04
C ALA A 56 -2.90 1.32 -19.11
N LYS A 57 -2.42 0.89 -20.28
CA LYS A 57 -2.10 1.78 -21.40
C LYS A 57 -3.33 2.56 -21.88
N LYS A 58 -4.46 1.87 -22.11
CA LYS A 58 -5.72 2.50 -22.53
C LYS A 58 -6.21 3.51 -21.50
N LEU A 59 -6.14 3.17 -20.21
CA LEU A 59 -6.54 4.09 -19.13
C LEU A 59 -5.65 5.33 -19.09
N ARG A 60 -4.32 5.18 -19.12
CA ARG A 60 -3.37 6.31 -19.22
C ARG A 60 -3.64 7.19 -20.46
N ALA A 61 -3.83 6.58 -21.64
CA ALA A 61 -4.11 7.29 -22.88
C ALA A 61 -5.45 8.04 -22.85
N SER A 62 -6.43 7.55 -22.08
CA SER A 62 -7.71 8.24 -21.86
C SER A 62 -7.62 9.41 -20.87
N GLY A 63 -6.47 9.62 -20.23
CA GLY A 63 -6.29 10.62 -19.18
C GLY A 63 -6.89 10.21 -17.83
N PHE A 64 -7.07 8.91 -17.58
CA PHE A 64 -7.58 8.43 -16.31
C PHE A 64 -6.57 8.68 -15.19
N ASP A 65 -6.93 9.57 -14.26
CA ASP A 65 -6.09 9.97 -13.13
C ASP A 65 -6.10 8.90 -12.04
N ALA A 66 -5.06 8.07 -12.04
CA ALA A 66 -4.83 7.02 -11.05
C ALA A 66 -3.35 6.73 -10.91
N THR A 67 -2.99 6.12 -9.77
CA THR A 67 -1.66 5.54 -9.56
C THR A 67 -1.65 4.12 -10.12
N PHE A 68 -0.80 3.87 -11.11
CA PHE A 68 -0.60 2.58 -11.76
C PHE A 68 0.62 1.91 -11.16
N LEU A 69 0.40 0.79 -10.47
CA LEU A 69 1.46 -0.03 -9.88
C LEU A 69 1.50 -1.36 -10.62
N PHE A 70 2.70 -1.84 -10.96
CA PHE A 70 2.88 -3.18 -11.52
C PHE A 70 3.58 -4.07 -10.50
N ILE A 71 3.06 -5.28 -10.28
CA ILE A 71 3.73 -6.31 -9.45
C ILE A 71 4.28 -7.37 -10.40
N GLY A 72 5.59 -7.61 -10.36
CA GLY A 72 6.24 -8.53 -11.30
C GLY A 72 7.50 -9.18 -10.74
N MET A 73 8.02 -10.16 -11.48
CA MET A 73 9.30 -10.81 -11.19
C MET A 73 10.29 -10.50 -12.30
N SER A 74 11.46 -9.93 -11.97
CA SER A 74 12.50 -9.58 -12.95
C SER A 74 13.27 -10.80 -13.43
N SER A 75 13.38 -11.83 -12.59
CA SER A 75 13.98 -13.12 -12.96
C SER A 75 12.96 -14.02 -13.66
N MET A 76 13.18 -14.29 -14.95
CA MET A 76 12.37 -15.23 -15.73
C MET A 76 12.40 -16.65 -15.14
N ASP A 77 13.53 -17.07 -14.57
CA ASP A 77 13.64 -18.38 -13.92
C ASP A 77 12.80 -18.43 -12.63
N ALA A 78 12.76 -17.35 -11.86
CA ALA A 78 11.93 -17.25 -10.67
C ALA A 78 10.43 -17.23 -11.03
N LEU A 79 10.06 -16.49 -12.08
CA LEU A 79 8.70 -16.46 -12.62
C LEU A 79 8.24 -17.85 -13.07
N LEU A 80 9.07 -18.58 -13.80
CA LEU A 80 8.75 -19.94 -14.24
C LEU A 80 8.54 -20.88 -13.05
N ARG A 81 9.45 -20.86 -12.06
CA ARG A 81 9.31 -21.68 -10.84
C ARG A 81 8.03 -21.35 -10.07
N ARG A 82 7.67 -20.08 -9.97
CA ARG A 82 6.44 -19.65 -9.30
C ARG A 82 5.20 -20.19 -10.00
N ILE A 83 5.14 -20.08 -11.33
CA ILE A 83 4.03 -20.59 -12.14
C ILE A 83 3.93 -22.12 -12.02
N GLN A 84 5.05 -22.83 -12.06
CA GLN A 84 5.09 -24.28 -11.83
C GLN A 84 4.50 -24.65 -10.47
N SER A 85 4.89 -23.93 -9.41
CA SER A 85 4.36 -24.15 -8.06
C SER A 85 2.86 -23.89 -7.96
N GLU A 86 2.36 -22.84 -8.64
CA GLU A 86 0.94 -22.48 -8.65
C GLU A 86 0.11 -23.52 -9.40
N VAL A 87 0.56 -23.93 -10.60
CA VAL A 87 -0.10 -24.94 -11.43
C VAL A 87 -0.14 -26.30 -10.72
N ALA A 88 0.95 -26.70 -10.07
CA ALA A 88 0.98 -27.95 -9.31
C ALA A 88 0.03 -27.92 -8.10
N SER A 89 -0.15 -26.75 -7.47
CA SER A 89 -1.05 -26.58 -6.32
C SER A 89 -2.52 -26.46 -6.74
N ASN A 90 -2.77 -25.88 -7.93
CA ASN A 90 -4.10 -25.65 -8.48
C ASN A 90 -4.10 -25.92 -10.00
N PRO A 91 -4.15 -27.20 -10.40
CA PRO A 91 -4.05 -27.58 -11.80
C PRO A 91 -5.30 -27.12 -12.56
N PRO A 92 -5.14 -26.37 -13.66
CA PRO A 92 -6.27 -25.92 -14.45
C PRO A 92 -6.97 -27.10 -15.13
N LEU A 93 -8.31 -27.03 -15.20
CA LEU A 93 -9.11 -28.06 -15.84
C LEU A 93 -8.87 -28.08 -17.35
N GLY A 94 -8.63 -29.26 -17.91
CA GLY A 94 -8.52 -29.46 -19.36
C GLY A 94 -7.13 -29.26 -19.95
N TYR A 95 -6.10 -29.10 -19.11
CA TYR A 95 -4.70 -28.98 -19.53
C TYR A 95 -3.82 -29.94 -18.73
N THR A 96 -2.73 -30.41 -19.33
CA THR A 96 -1.64 -31.01 -18.54
C THR A 96 -0.87 -29.93 -17.79
N GLU A 97 -0.19 -30.29 -16.69
CA GLU A 97 0.63 -29.33 -15.91
C GLU A 97 1.70 -28.65 -16.76
N ASP A 98 2.32 -29.38 -17.68
CA ASP A 98 3.34 -28.86 -18.59
C ASP A 98 2.75 -27.88 -19.60
N GLU A 99 1.61 -28.19 -20.21
CA GLU A 99 0.91 -27.29 -21.15
C GLU A 99 0.45 -26.01 -20.45
N ALA A 100 -0.16 -26.14 -19.27
CA ALA A 100 -0.62 -25.02 -18.46
C ALA A 100 0.55 -24.12 -18.04
N THR A 101 1.64 -24.71 -17.55
CA THR A 101 2.86 -23.99 -17.18
C THR A 101 3.42 -23.23 -18.37
N ALA A 102 3.56 -23.88 -19.53
CA ALA A 102 4.07 -23.25 -20.73
C ALA A 102 3.20 -22.07 -21.17
N GLN A 103 1.87 -22.25 -21.21
CA GLN A 103 0.94 -21.20 -21.62
C GLN A 103 0.93 -20.01 -20.66
N PHE A 104 0.84 -20.26 -19.35
CA PHE A 104 0.85 -19.20 -18.33
C PHE A 104 2.19 -18.47 -18.30
N PHE A 105 3.31 -19.18 -18.46
CA PHE A 105 4.62 -18.54 -18.51
C PHE A 105 4.78 -17.63 -19.73
N GLN A 106 4.28 -18.02 -20.91
CA GLN A 106 4.33 -17.14 -22.09
C GLN A 106 3.52 -15.86 -21.88
N VAL A 107 2.30 -15.97 -21.32
CA VAL A 107 1.46 -14.81 -21.03
C VAL A 107 2.12 -13.91 -19.99
N ALA A 108 2.54 -14.46 -18.86
CA ALA A 108 3.18 -13.69 -17.78
C ALA A 108 4.48 -13.02 -18.24
N LYS A 109 5.30 -13.71 -19.05
CA LYS A 109 6.50 -13.14 -19.65
C LYS A 109 6.18 -11.94 -20.54
N ALA A 110 5.15 -12.05 -21.38
CA ALA A 110 4.73 -10.95 -22.24
C ALA A 110 4.27 -9.73 -21.43
N GLU A 111 3.52 -9.94 -20.35
CA GLU A 111 3.10 -8.89 -19.42
C GLU A 111 4.30 -8.22 -18.74
N VAL A 112 5.25 -8.99 -18.21
CA VAL A 112 6.47 -8.43 -17.58
C VAL A 112 7.26 -7.59 -18.58
N LEU A 113 7.45 -8.06 -19.82
CA LEU A 113 8.16 -7.30 -20.84
C LEU A 113 7.41 -6.02 -21.24
N ALA A 114 6.08 -6.10 -21.41
CA ALA A 114 5.25 -4.93 -21.72
C ALA A 114 5.26 -3.89 -20.59
N SER A 115 5.41 -4.34 -19.34
CA SER A 115 5.45 -3.46 -18.17
C SER A 115 6.68 -2.56 -18.09
N MET A 116 7.75 -2.90 -18.81
CA MET A 116 9.01 -2.15 -18.82
C MET A 116 8.95 -0.86 -19.66
N GLU A 117 7.80 -0.55 -20.27
CA GLU A 117 7.58 0.70 -20.97
C GLU A 117 7.70 1.90 -20.01
N GLN A 118 8.60 2.83 -20.32
CA GLN A 118 8.91 3.96 -19.46
C GLN A 118 7.69 4.88 -19.28
N GLY A 119 7.35 5.20 -18.03
CA GLY A 119 6.26 6.11 -17.68
C GLY A 119 4.87 5.49 -17.66
N LEU A 120 4.74 4.20 -17.96
CA LEU A 120 3.46 3.50 -17.90
C LEU A 120 2.99 3.29 -16.45
N PHE A 121 3.89 2.82 -15.59
CA PHE A 121 3.65 2.59 -14.17
C PHE A 121 4.40 3.61 -13.30
N ASP A 122 3.74 4.08 -12.24
CA ASP A 122 4.32 4.98 -11.25
C ASP A 122 5.31 4.24 -10.33
N SER A 123 5.11 2.94 -10.13
CA SER A 123 6.11 2.08 -9.51
C SER A 123 6.01 0.64 -10.01
N TRP A 124 7.17 0.00 -10.09
CA TRP A 124 7.32 -1.42 -10.40
C TRP A 124 7.76 -2.14 -9.13
N ILE A 125 6.95 -3.09 -8.68
CA ILE A 125 7.08 -3.79 -7.40
C ILE A 125 7.62 -5.19 -7.67
N GLU A 126 8.88 -5.43 -7.28
CA GLU A 126 9.48 -6.76 -7.36
C GLU A 126 8.79 -7.71 -6.38
N LEU A 127 8.27 -8.80 -6.93
CA LEU A 127 7.78 -9.96 -6.20
C LEU A 127 8.95 -10.94 -6.00
N ASP A 128 9.14 -11.36 -4.76
CA ASP A 128 10.08 -12.42 -4.39
C ASP A 128 9.34 -13.57 -3.68
N ASP A 129 10.08 -14.58 -3.24
CA ASP A 129 9.51 -15.73 -2.54
C ASP A 129 8.93 -15.37 -1.15
N ASP A 130 9.28 -14.19 -0.61
CA ASP A 130 8.72 -13.66 0.63
C ASP A 130 7.53 -12.72 0.33
N GLN A 131 6.32 -13.24 0.51
CA GLN A 131 5.10 -12.47 0.33
C GLN A 131 5.07 -11.21 1.20
N ALA A 132 5.67 -11.25 2.39
CA ALA A 132 5.68 -10.10 3.29
C ALA A 132 6.54 -8.97 2.71
N SER A 133 7.75 -9.30 2.23
CA SER A 133 8.67 -8.40 1.52
C SER A 133 7.98 -7.66 0.38
N SER A 134 7.34 -8.42 -0.52
CA SER A 134 6.68 -7.90 -1.70
C SER A 134 5.47 -7.02 -1.35
N PHE A 135 4.70 -7.40 -0.33
CA PHE A 135 3.59 -6.58 0.19
C PHE A 135 4.09 -5.28 0.84
N GLY A 136 5.26 -5.30 1.48
CA GLY A 136 5.91 -4.11 2.01
C GLY A 136 6.28 -3.10 0.93
N ARG A 137 6.92 -3.54 -0.16
CA ARG A 137 7.26 -2.68 -1.30
C ARG A 137 6.01 -2.05 -1.94
N LEU A 138 4.95 -2.85 -2.10
CA LEU A 138 3.65 -2.33 -2.56
C LEU A 138 3.11 -1.25 -1.62
N SER A 139 3.18 -1.50 -0.32
CA SER A 139 2.70 -0.56 0.71
C SER A 139 3.51 0.74 0.72
N GLU A 140 4.83 0.67 0.56
CA GLU A 140 5.70 1.86 0.45
C GLU A 140 5.33 2.70 -0.77
N SER A 141 5.14 2.07 -1.94
CA SER A 141 4.69 2.77 -3.15
C SER A 141 3.32 3.42 -2.96
N LEU A 142 2.39 2.73 -2.28
CA LEU A 142 1.10 3.30 -1.91
C LEU A 142 1.23 4.45 -0.91
N HIS A 143 2.15 4.41 0.06
CA HIS A 143 2.39 5.50 1.01
C HIS A 143 2.86 6.78 0.32
N LEU A 144 3.71 6.67 -0.71
CA LEU A 144 4.20 7.83 -1.47
C LEU A 144 3.06 8.63 -2.11
N HIS A 145 2.04 7.93 -2.60
CA HIS A 145 0.90 8.55 -3.30
C HIS A 145 -0.29 8.80 -2.36
N TYR A 146 -0.48 7.95 -1.36
CA TYR A 146 -1.64 7.92 -0.46
C TYR A 146 -1.21 7.77 1.02
N PRO A 147 -0.46 8.74 1.59
CA PRO A 147 0.07 8.65 2.96
C PRO A 147 -1.02 8.64 4.04
N SER A 148 -2.26 8.99 3.68
CA SER A 148 -3.44 8.90 4.54
C SER A 148 -4.05 7.50 4.61
N VAL A 149 -3.82 6.66 3.60
CA VAL A 149 -4.31 5.28 3.54
C VAL A 149 -3.27 4.33 4.09
N VAL A 150 -2.06 4.41 3.54
CA VAL A 150 -0.91 3.67 4.03
C VAL A 150 -0.06 4.65 4.83
N VAL A 151 -0.22 4.59 6.13
CA VAL A 151 0.41 5.52 7.08
C VAL A 151 1.90 5.22 7.27
N ALA A 152 2.68 6.28 7.49
CA ALA A 152 4.14 6.17 7.62
C ALA A 152 4.60 5.13 8.66
N HIS A 153 3.89 4.97 9.78
CA HIS A 153 4.25 3.98 10.80
C HIS A 153 3.99 2.53 10.37
N PHE A 154 3.18 2.30 9.35
CA PHE A 154 2.93 0.96 8.80
C PHE A 154 4.08 0.56 7.86
N VAL A 155 4.51 1.46 6.98
CA VAL A 155 5.59 1.21 6.02
C VAL A 155 6.98 1.39 6.61
N HIS A 156 7.18 2.43 7.42
CA HIS A 156 8.46 2.72 8.07
C HIS A 156 8.57 2.08 9.46
N GLY A 157 7.48 1.49 9.97
CA GLY A 157 7.39 1.00 11.34
C GLY A 157 7.51 2.11 12.39
N TYR A 158 7.63 1.71 13.64
CA TYR A 158 8.17 2.54 14.72
C TYR A 158 9.71 2.61 14.63
N GLY A 159 10.25 2.88 13.43
CA GLY A 159 11.70 2.81 13.16
C GLY A 159 12.21 1.42 12.78
N ARG A 160 11.34 0.50 12.35
CA ARG A 160 11.72 -0.76 11.71
C ARG A 160 10.80 -0.98 10.52
N GLY A 161 11.31 -0.79 9.30
CA GLY A 161 10.60 -1.30 8.13
C GLY A 161 10.49 -2.82 8.27
N LEU A 162 9.35 -3.36 7.91
CA LEU A 162 8.99 -4.71 8.31
C LEU A 162 9.40 -5.77 7.27
N TRP A 163 9.71 -5.39 6.01
CA TRP A 163 9.60 -6.39 4.93
C TRP A 163 10.72 -6.49 3.87
N ASP A 164 11.44 -5.44 3.43
CA ASP A 164 12.63 -5.62 2.54
C ASP A 164 13.83 -4.76 2.99
N PRO A 165 15.00 -5.34 3.26
CA PRO A 165 16.23 -4.61 3.58
C PRO A 165 16.97 -3.96 2.39
N SER A 166 16.79 -4.45 1.15
CA SER A 166 17.66 -4.14 0.02
C SER A 166 17.30 -2.86 -0.77
N VAL A 167 16.06 -2.36 -0.63
CA VAL A 167 15.52 -1.22 -1.40
C VAL A 167 15.22 0.05 -0.58
N ARG A 168 15.58 0.09 0.71
CA ARG A 168 15.19 1.22 1.58
C ARG A 168 15.95 2.51 1.28
N SER A 169 15.21 3.56 0.94
CA SER A 169 15.66 4.94 1.14
C SER A 169 15.31 5.37 2.56
N TYR A 170 16.32 5.75 3.34
CA TYR A 170 16.11 6.23 4.71
C TYR A 170 15.37 7.59 4.70
N GLY A 171 14.10 7.64 5.14
CA GLY A 171 13.49 8.87 5.69
C GLY A 171 11.99 9.11 5.48
N CYS A 172 11.18 8.95 6.55
CA CYS A 172 10.29 9.99 7.12
C CYS A 172 9.71 9.54 8.48
N HIS A 173 10.04 10.27 9.55
CA HIS A 173 9.47 10.10 10.91
C HIS A 173 8.29 11.06 11.14
N ALA A 174 7.29 10.67 11.95
CA ALA A 174 6.52 11.62 12.76
C ALA A 174 6.80 11.33 14.25
N LEU A 175 7.43 12.28 14.96
CA LEU A 175 8.06 12.05 16.27
C LEU A 175 7.14 12.42 17.45
N LYS A 176 6.91 11.49 18.39
CA LYS A 176 6.30 11.73 19.72
C LYS A 176 7.04 10.87 20.77
N VAL A 177 7.49 11.47 21.89
CA VAL A 177 8.55 10.98 22.81
C VAL A 177 8.02 10.89 24.25
N MET A 178 8.11 9.72 24.88
CA MET A 178 7.77 9.55 26.30
C MET A 178 9.06 9.45 27.13
N VAL A 179 9.23 10.29 28.17
CA VAL A 179 10.46 10.37 28.99
C VAL A 179 10.20 9.96 30.44
N LEU A 180 10.68 8.77 30.85
CA LEU A 180 10.58 8.20 32.22
C LEU A 180 11.97 7.99 32.85
N GLY A 181 12.08 8.08 34.19
CA GLY A 181 13.27 7.58 34.90
C GLY A 181 13.38 7.84 36.41
N PRO A 182 14.34 7.17 37.08
CA PRO A 182 14.55 7.27 38.52
C PRO A 182 14.92 8.69 38.95
N ALA A 183 14.59 9.11 40.17
CA ALA A 183 14.72 10.51 40.60
C ALA A 183 16.17 11.07 40.53
N ALA A 184 16.30 12.41 40.56
CA ALA A 184 17.57 13.19 40.66
C ALA A 184 18.54 13.18 39.46
N VAL A 185 18.30 12.36 38.44
CA VAL A 185 19.17 12.28 37.26
C VAL A 185 18.91 13.36 36.19
N GLY A 186 18.17 14.42 36.53
CA GLY A 186 18.04 15.63 35.70
C GLY A 186 17.15 15.54 34.45
N LYS A 187 16.20 14.60 34.37
CA LYS A 187 15.30 14.41 33.21
C LYS A 187 14.57 15.69 32.78
N THR A 188 13.95 16.39 33.74
CA THR A 188 13.25 17.67 33.52
C THR A 188 14.16 18.67 32.81
N SER A 189 15.35 18.93 33.37
CA SER A 189 16.31 19.93 32.90
C SER A 189 16.81 19.67 31.48
N HIS A 190 16.78 18.42 31.03
CA HIS A 190 17.15 18.06 29.67
C HIS A 190 15.96 18.11 28.71
N CYS A 191 14.77 17.65 29.11
CA CYS A 191 13.59 17.72 28.26
C CYS A 191 13.14 19.17 27.97
N GLU A 192 13.48 20.12 28.84
CA GLU A 192 13.25 21.57 28.64
C GLU A 192 14.18 22.21 27.62
N LEU A 193 15.44 21.77 27.54
CA LEU A 193 16.35 22.21 26.47
C LEU A 193 15.94 21.63 25.11
N LEU A 194 15.54 20.34 25.09
CA LEU A 194 15.00 19.66 23.91
C LEU A 194 13.76 20.41 23.37
N ALA A 195 12.93 20.95 24.26
CA ALA A 195 11.74 21.74 23.93
C ALA A 195 12.04 23.15 23.40
N SER A 196 12.95 23.87 24.05
CA SER A 196 13.24 25.27 23.73
C SER A 196 13.95 25.48 22.40
N ARG A 197 14.83 24.56 22.00
CA ARG A 197 15.66 24.75 20.80
C ARG A 197 14.96 24.39 19.48
N PHE A 198 14.00 23.45 19.52
CA PHE A 198 13.32 22.91 18.33
C PHE A 198 11.81 23.18 18.32
N GLY A 199 11.28 23.80 19.37
CA GLY A 199 9.84 23.95 19.57
C GLY A 199 9.14 22.61 19.80
N LEU A 200 9.78 21.67 20.51
CA LEU A 200 9.18 20.38 20.84
C LEU A 200 8.38 20.49 22.15
N PRO A 201 7.13 20.01 22.23
CA PRO A 201 6.41 19.95 23.50
C PRO A 201 7.11 19.01 24.48
N HIS A 202 7.39 19.49 25.69
CA HIS A 202 7.84 18.67 26.81
C HIS A 202 6.73 18.58 27.85
N ILE A 203 6.33 17.35 28.19
CA ILE A 203 5.30 17.06 29.20
C ILE A 203 5.98 16.32 30.35
N ASN A 204 5.88 16.86 31.56
CA ASN A 204 6.47 16.29 32.78
C ASN A 204 5.48 16.29 33.94
N VAL A 205 5.29 15.15 34.57
CA VAL A 205 4.35 14.96 35.69
C VAL A 205 4.92 15.50 37.01
N GLY A 206 6.25 15.50 37.17
CA GLY A 206 6.90 15.96 38.41
C GLY A 206 6.69 17.45 38.71
N ASP A 207 6.57 18.27 37.67
CA ASP A 207 6.46 19.74 37.80
C ASP A 207 5.07 20.18 38.34
N LEU A 208 4.03 19.39 38.06
CA LEU A 208 2.66 19.59 38.59
C LEU A 208 2.57 19.38 40.11
N LEU A 209 3.33 18.41 40.64
CA LEU A 209 3.31 18.04 42.05
C LEU A 209 4.01 19.09 42.94
N PHE A 210 5.13 19.67 42.50
CA PHE A 210 5.85 20.73 43.21
C PHE A 210 5.05 22.05 43.31
N SER A 211 4.24 22.36 42.30
CA SER A 211 3.36 23.54 42.26
C SER A 211 2.30 23.56 43.38
N GLU A 212 1.64 22.43 43.65
CA GLU A 212 0.63 22.30 44.74
C GLU A 212 1.25 22.49 46.13
N ILE A 213 2.42 21.88 46.37
CA ILE A 213 3.17 21.95 47.63
C ILE A 213 3.64 23.39 47.94
N ALA A 214 3.98 24.21 46.93
CA ALA A 214 4.38 25.61 47.10
C ALA A 214 3.20 26.58 47.43
N ASN A 215 1.95 26.20 47.13
CA ASN A 215 0.75 27.06 47.22
C ASN A 215 -0.16 26.82 48.44
N LYS A 216 0.11 25.81 49.29
CA LYS A 216 -0.68 25.46 50.51
C LYS A 216 -2.17 25.18 50.27
N THR A 217 -2.49 24.57 49.14
CA THR A 217 -3.84 24.01 48.90
C THR A 217 -4.14 22.89 49.91
N SER A 218 -5.41 22.49 50.00
CA SER A 218 -5.82 21.33 50.79
C SER A 218 -5.12 20.02 50.36
N LEU A 219 -4.97 19.78 49.05
CA LEU A 219 -4.25 18.61 48.50
C LEU A 219 -2.74 18.65 48.80
N GLY A 220 -2.10 19.82 48.65
CA GLY A 220 -0.69 20.00 48.99
C GLY A 220 -0.38 19.82 50.49
N LEU A 221 -1.37 20.05 51.37
CA LEU A 221 -1.27 19.79 52.80
C LEU A 221 -1.41 18.30 53.16
N GLU A 222 -2.21 17.54 52.41
CA GLU A 222 -2.36 16.08 52.58
C GLU A 222 -1.17 15.28 52.04
N ALA A 223 -0.51 15.79 50.99
CA ALA A 223 0.62 15.13 50.33
C ALA A 223 1.97 15.26 51.07
N LYS A 224 2.00 16.04 52.17
CA LYS A 224 3.20 16.26 53.00
C LYS A 224 3.26 15.29 54.17
#